data_AF-A0A0J0XIZ9-F1
#
_entry.id   AF-A0A0J0XIZ9-F1
#
_cell.length_a   1.000
_cell.length_b   1.000
_cell.length_c   1.000
_cell.angle_alpha   90.00
_cell.angle_beta   90.00
_cell.angle_gamma   90.00
#
_symmetry.space_group_name_H-M   'P 1'
#
loop_
_entity.id
_entity.type
_entity.pdbx_description
1 polymer ?
#
loop_
_entity_poly.entity_id
_entity_poly.type
_entity_poly.pdbx_seq_one_letter_code
_entity_poly.pdbx_strand_id
1 'polypeptide(L)'
;MSLRAALRYFATRNAGASSLRAASTAAAAAPTPPTEAEELPSMESMRTKARRVYKELHRLGRDYPDPEYNFNMRLRRAFEKNANITDPVKLKQQLDLAEHIKKEILAMYSIRKYRHLRRAYHPNEAPREFHEDFALPDDKRA
;
A
#
# COMPACT_ATOMS: atom_id res chain seq x y z
N MET A 1 18.48 -55.41 -6.51
CA MET A 1 17.23 -54.82 -5.98
C MET A 1 17.39 -53.32 -5.92
N SER A 2 16.38 -52.61 -6.44
CA SER A 2 16.41 -51.20 -6.86
C SER A 2 16.37 -50.22 -5.69
N LEU A 3 17.32 -49.28 -5.63
CA LEU A 3 17.28 -48.07 -4.80
C LEU A 3 16.97 -46.80 -5.62
N ARG A 4 16.34 -46.94 -6.80
CA ARG A 4 15.86 -45.83 -7.66
C ARG A 4 14.40 -45.42 -7.36
N ALA A 5 14.00 -45.44 -6.09
CA ALA A 5 12.59 -45.33 -5.68
C ALA A 5 12.26 -44.19 -4.70
N ALA A 6 13.18 -43.25 -4.43
CA ALA A 6 12.95 -42.12 -3.51
C ALA A 6 12.93 -40.74 -4.22
N LEU A 7 12.55 -40.70 -5.50
CA LEU A 7 12.44 -39.48 -6.32
C LEU A 7 11.10 -39.45 -7.10
N ARG A 8 10.02 -39.99 -6.50
CA ARG A 8 8.73 -40.21 -7.18
C ARG A 8 7.50 -39.96 -6.29
N TYR A 9 7.44 -38.83 -5.59
CA TYR A 9 6.19 -38.46 -4.88
C TYR A 9 5.73 -37.00 -5.00
N PHE A 10 6.36 -36.13 -5.81
CA PHE A 10 5.89 -34.74 -5.92
C PHE A 10 5.92 -34.13 -7.33
N ALA A 11 6.03 -34.96 -8.38
CA ALA A 11 6.21 -34.49 -9.75
C ALA A 11 5.14 -35.02 -10.74
N THR A 12 3.90 -35.23 -10.27
CA THR A 12 2.78 -35.69 -11.11
C THR A 12 1.44 -35.06 -10.71
N ARG A 13 1.34 -33.73 -10.64
CA ARG A 13 0.03 -33.05 -10.51
C ARG A 13 -0.21 -31.86 -11.43
N ASN A 14 0.61 -31.65 -12.47
CA ASN A 14 0.16 -30.78 -13.56
C ASN A 14 0.98 -31.00 -14.83
N ALA A 15 0.75 -32.14 -15.47
CA ALA A 15 1.20 -32.39 -16.84
C ALA A 15 0.01 -32.93 -17.62
N GLY A 16 -0.66 -32.05 -18.37
CA GLY A 16 -1.73 -32.44 -19.29
C GLY A 16 -2.73 -31.34 -19.58
N ALA A 17 -2.36 -30.38 -20.42
CA ALA A 17 -3.22 -29.82 -21.47
C ALA A 17 -2.43 -28.82 -22.33
N SER A 18 -1.63 -29.36 -23.25
CA SER A 18 -1.31 -28.67 -24.49
C SER A 18 -2.58 -28.63 -25.35
N SER A 19 -3.07 -27.44 -25.66
CA SER A 19 -3.82 -27.23 -26.90
C SER A 19 -3.28 -26.00 -27.59
N LEU A 20 -2.60 -26.25 -28.69
CA LEU A 20 -2.19 -25.30 -29.70
C LEU A 20 -3.37 -24.38 -30.06
N ARG A 21 -3.16 -23.07 -30.02
CA ARG A 21 -3.87 -22.17 -30.93
C ARG A 21 -2.87 -21.27 -31.63
N ALA A 22 -2.64 -21.64 -32.89
CA ALA A 22 -1.93 -20.86 -33.86
C ALA A 22 -2.58 -19.48 -34.08
N ALA A 23 -1.72 -18.51 -34.36
CA ALA A 23 -1.92 -17.33 -35.19
C ALA A 23 -3.37 -16.83 -35.41
N SER A 24 -3.69 -15.70 -34.77
CA SER A 24 -4.55 -14.68 -35.37
C SER A 24 -3.67 -13.47 -35.67
N THR A 25 -3.24 -13.39 -36.92
CA THR A 25 -2.72 -12.18 -37.55
C THR A 25 -3.78 -11.07 -37.60
N ALA A 26 -3.32 -9.83 -37.58
CA ALA A 26 -4.00 -8.62 -38.03
C ALA A 26 -5.12 -8.02 -37.15
N ALA A 27 -4.71 -7.14 -36.23
CA ALA A 27 -5.19 -5.75 -36.13
C ALA A 27 -4.23 -5.06 -35.15
N ALA A 28 -3.23 -4.28 -35.57
CA ALA A 28 -3.45 -2.87 -35.94
C ALA A 28 -4.46 -2.14 -35.03
N ALA A 29 -4.42 -2.40 -33.72
CA ALA A 29 -4.92 -1.43 -32.76
C ALA A 29 -3.79 -0.41 -32.56
N ALA A 30 -4.11 0.85 -32.82
CA ALA A 30 -3.23 2.01 -32.79
C ALA A 30 -2.24 2.01 -31.61
N PRO A 31 -1.11 2.77 -31.69
CA PRO A 31 -0.55 3.29 -30.46
C PRO A 31 -1.70 4.05 -29.79
N THR A 32 -2.23 3.52 -28.69
CA THR A 32 -3.22 4.26 -27.91
C THR A 32 -2.61 5.64 -27.69
N PRO A 33 -3.27 6.73 -28.15
CA PRO A 33 -2.78 8.08 -27.90
C PRO A 33 -2.60 8.26 -26.39
N PRO A 34 -1.78 9.23 -25.93
CA PRO A 34 -1.59 9.54 -24.52
C PRO A 34 -2.87 10.14 -23.89
N THR A 35 -3.94 9.35 -23.86
CA THR A 35 -5.27 9.69 -23.34
C THR A 35 -5.35 9.47 -21.82
N GLU A 36 -4.31 8.90 -21.21
CA GLU A 36 -4.20 8.75 -19.74
C GLU A 36 -3.92 10.07 -18.99
N ALA A 37 -3.84 11.21 -19.69
CA ALA A 37 -3.85 12.54 -19.11
C ALA A 37 -5.24 12.91 -18.54
N GLU A 38 -5.56 12.29 -17.40
CA GLU A 38 -6.48 12.75 -16.36
C GLU A 38 -7.95 13.02 -16.73
N GLU A 39 -8.78 11.97 -16.79
CA GLU A 39 -10.20 12.14 -16.43
C GLU A 39 -10.27 12.50 -14.94
N LEU A 40 -10.26 13.80 -14.64
CA LEU A 40 -10.46 14.27 -13.27
C LEU A 40 -11.86 13.85 -12.81
N PRO A 41 -11.99 13.13 -11.68
CA PRO A 41 -13.30 12.74 -11.18
C PRO A 41 -14.16 13.98 -10.91
N SER A 42 -15.48 13.84 -11.03
CA SER A 42 -16.40 14.95 -10.75
C SER A 42 -16.15 15.58 -9.37
N MET A 43 -16.16 16.91 -9.29
CA MET A 43 -15.90 17.69 -8.07
C MET A 43 -16.77 17.24 -6.88
N GLU A 44 -18.04 16.90 -7.11
CA GLU A 44 -18.94 16.46 -6.03
C GLU A 44 -18.52 15.10 -5.45
N SER A 45 -18.00 14.21 -6.30
CA SER A 45 -17.44 12.93 -5.87
C SER A 45 -16.21 13.14 -4.98
N MET A 46 -15.31 14.05 -5.39
CA MET A 46 -14.13 14.41 -4.59
C MET A 46 -14.51 15.05 -3.24
N ARG A 47 -15.51 15.94 -3.20
CA ARG A 47 -16.01 16.54 -1.95
C ARG A 47 -16.60 15.49 -1.01
N THR A 48 -17.35 14.53 -1.56
CA THR A 48 -17.89 13.40 -0.78
C THR A 48 -16.77 12.51 -0.23
N LYS A 49 -15.75 12.23 -1.04
CA LYS A 49 -14.56 11.49 -0.63
C LYS A 49 -13.78 12.24 0.47
N ALA A 50 -13.61 13.56 0.35
CA ALA A 50 -12.98 14.40 1.37
C ALA A 50 -13.74 14.33 2.72
N ARG A 51 -15.07 14.41 2.70
CA ARG A 51 -15.92 14.26 3.90
C ARG A 51 -15.73 12.90 4.56
N ARG A 52 -15.60 11.83 3.77
CA ARG A 52 -15.33 10.47 4.27
C ARG A 52 -13.94 10.38 4.91
N VAL A 53 -12.90 10.80 4.21
CA VAL A 53 -11.51 10.75 4.70
C VAL A 53 -11.36 11.56 5.99
N TYR A 54 -11.98 12.73 6.10
CA TYR A 54 -12.01 13.51 7.33
C TYR A 54 -12.57 12.73 8.53
N LYS A 55 -13.73 12.07 8.36
CA LYS A 55 -14.35 11.27 9.43
C LYS A 55 -13.48 10.08 9.83
N GLU A 56 -12.86 9.42 8.86
CA GLU A 56 -11.94 8.30 9.10
C GLU A 56 -10.70 8.78 9.88
N LEU A 57 -10.06 9.85 9.43
CA LEU A 57 -8.90 10.45 10.11
C LEU A 57 -9.23 10.95 11.51
N HIS A 58 -10.39 11.58 11.70
CA HIS A 58 -10.83 12.04 13.01
C HIS A 58 -11.07 10.88 13.99
N ARG A 59 -11.52 9.71 13.50
CA ARG A 59 -11.62 8.50 14.34
C ARG A 59 -10.25 7.97 14.72
N LEU A 60 -9.35 7.82 13.74
CA LEU A 60 -7.98 7.35 13.97
C LEU A 60 -7.16 8.30 14.86
N GLY A 61 -7.45 9.60 14.78
CA GLY A 61 -6.79 10.63 15.57
C GLY A 61 -7.00 10.53 17.07
N ARG A 62 -8.01 9.76 17.54
CA ARG A 62 -8.22 9.50 18.97
C ARG A 62 -7.16 8.55 19.56
N ASP A 63 -6.62 7.65 18.73
CA ASP A 63 -5.64 6.63 19.14
C ASP A 63 -4.20 7.06 18.82
N TYR A 64 -3.97 8.36 18.60
CA TYR A 64 -2.64 8.91 18.33
C TYR A 64 -1.71 8.69 19.54
N PRO A 65 -0.42 8.32 19.35
CA PRO A 65 0.45 7.96 20.48
C PRO A 65 0.71 9.10 21.44
N ASP A 66 0.78 10.31 20.90
CA ASP A 66 1.17 11.51 21.61
C ASP A 66 -0.07 12.37 21.89
N PRO A 67 -0.50 12.49 23.17
CA PRO A 67 -1.67 13.30 23.53
C PRO A 67 -1.42 14.80 23.34
N GLU A 68 -0.19 15.28 23.45
CA GLU A 68 0.15 16.71 23.36
C GLU A 68 0.09 17.22 21.92
N TYR A 69 0.30 16.34 20.94
CA TYR A 69 0.27 16.68 19.51
C TYR A 69 -1.08 17.23 19.04
N ASN A 70 -2.19 16.91 19.73
CA ASN A 70 -3.53 17.41 19.42
C ASN A 70 -3.93 17.22 17.94
N PHE A 71 -3.79 16.00 17.42
CA PHE A 71 -3.98 15.68 16.00
C PHE A 71 -5.31 16.20 15.42
N ASN A 72 -6.43 15.99 16.12
CA ASN A 72 -7.76 16.37 15.63
C ASN A 72 -7.91 17.88 15.43
N MET A 73 -7.29 18.69 16.29
CA MET A 73 -7.28 20.15 16.13
C MET A 73 -6.52 20.55 14.87
N ARG A 74 -5.36 19.94 14.62
CA ARG A 74 -4.55 20.20 13.43
C ARG A 74 -5.24 19.73 12.15
N LEU A 75 -5.87 18.57 12.19
CA LEU A 75 -6.69 18.03 11.11
C LEU A 75 -7.80 19.00 10.73
N ARG A 76 -8.56 19.48 11.72
CA ARG A 76 -9.62 20.49 11.51
C ARG A 76 -9.07 21.74 10.84
N ARG A 77 -7.99 22.33 11.36
CA ARG A 77 -7.34 23.51 10.79
C ARG A 77 -6.88 23.30 9.35
N ALA A 78 -6.37 22.11 9.01
CA ALA A 78 -5.93 21.79 7.65
C ALA A 78 -7.12 21.73 6.66
N PHE A 79 -8.22 21.09 7.05
CA PHE A 79 -9.43 21.03 6.22
C PHE A 79 -10.13 22.38 6.10
N GLU A 80 -10.14 23.20 7.15
CA GLU A 80 -10.68 24.56 7.11
C GLU A 80 -9.89 25.45 6.12
N LYS A 81 -8.56 25.39 6.14
CA LYS A 81 -7.71 26.12 5.18
C LYS A 81 -8.01 25.75 3.72
N ASN A 82 -8.35 24.50 3.47
CA ASN A 82 -8.58 23.94 2.13
C ASN A 82 -10.07 23.91 1.72
N ALA A 83 -10.98 24.47 2.52
CA ALA A 83 -12.43 24.36 2.29
C ALA A 83 -12.90 25.05 0.99
N ASN A 84 -12.25 26.15 0.62
CA ASN A 84 -12.64 27.02 -0.50
C ASN A 84 -11.88 26.73 -1.80
N ILE A 85 -11.26 25.55 -1.94
CA ILE A 85 -10.59 25.16 -3.18
C ILE A 85 -11.64 24.89 -4.26
N THR A 86 -11.54 25.62 -5.38
CA THR A 86 -12.40 25.49 -6.56
C THR A 86 -11.72 24.72 -7.69
N ASP A 87 -10.38 24.70 -7.70
CA ASP A 87 -9.58 24.02 -8.72
C ASP A 87 -9.58 22.49 -8.50
N PRO A 88 -10.03 21.69 -9.49
CA PRO A 88 -10.11 20.24 -9.36
C PRO A 88 -8.74 19.57 -9.19
N VAL A 89 -7.68 20.10 -9.80
CA VAL A 89 -6.34 19.52 -9.73
C VAL A 89 -5.79 19.65 -8.31
N LYS A 90 -5.91 20.85 -7.74
CA LYS A 90 -5.50 21.10 -6.34
C LYS A 90 -6.31 20.29 -5.35
N LEU A 91 -7.61 20.13 -5.58
CA LEU A 91 -8.46 19.31 -4.70
C LEU A 91 -8.01 17.85 -4.69
N LYS A 92 -7.70 17.28 -5.86
CA LYS A 92 -7.16 15.92 -5.99
C LYS A 92 -5.86 15.76 -5.21
N GLN A 93 -4.90 16.68 -5.39
CA GLN A 93 -3.62 16.66 -4.66
C GLN A 93 -3.81 16.70 -3.13
N GLN A 94 -4.69 17.56 -2.62
CA GLN A 94 -4.98 17.63 -1.19
C GLN A 94 -5.65 16.36 -0.66
N LEU A 95 -6.48 15.73 -1.50
CA LEU A 95 -7.14 14.49 -1.15
C LEU A 95 -6.14 13.31 -1.12
N ASP A 96 -5.22 13.24 -2.07
CA ASP A 96 -4.15 12.24 -2.10
C ASP A 96 -3.21 12.40 -0.89
N LEU A 97 -2.90 13.64 -0.49
CA LEU A 97 -2.17 13.92 0.74
C LEU A 97 -2.92 13.41 1.98
N ALA A 98 -4.23 13.64 2.08
CA ALA A 98 -5.03 13.15 3.19
C ALA A 98 -5.07 11.61 3.26
N GLU A 99 -5.12 10.94 2.11
CA GLU A 99 -5.01 9.47 2.03
C GLU A 99 -3.63 8.96 2.44
N HIS A 100 -2.57 9.67 2.07
CA HIS A 100 -1.21 9.36 2.51
C HIS A 100 -1.10 9.43 4.04
N ILE A 101 -1.54 10.54 4.65
CA ILE A 101 -1.53 10.71 6.11
C ILE A 101 -2.32 9.59 6.80
N LYS A 102 -3.45 9.17 6.24
CA LYS A 102 -4.21 8.03 6.77
C LYS A 102 -3.36 6.76 6.80
N LYS A 103 -2.61 6.47 5.73
CA LYS A 103 -1.71 5.30 5.66
C LYS A 103 -0.59 5.39 6.69
N GLU A 104 0.00 6.56 6.90
CA GLU A 104 1.05 6.77 7.90
C GLU A 104 0.54 6.50 9.33
N ILE A 105 -0.66 7.00 9.66
CA ILE A 105 -1.26 6.77 10.98
C ILE A 105 -1.55 5.28 11.21
N LEU A 106 -2.07 4.59 10.19
CA LEU A 106 -2.30 3.14 10.25
C LEU A 106 -0.97 2.37 10.41
N ALA A 107 0.07 2.78 9.69
CA ALA A 107 1.40 2.19 9.81
C ALA A 107 1.94 2.37 11.24
N MET A 108 1.83 3.57 11.80
CA MET A 108 2.24 3.86 13.18
C MET A 108 1.45 3.02 14.21
N TYR A 109 0.15 2.84 14.01
CA TYR A 109 -0.66 1.95 14.84
C TYR A 109 -0.18 0.49 14.76
N SER A 110 0.14 0.01 13.55
CA SER A 110 0.67 -1.34 13.35
C SER A 110 2.01 -1.55 14.05
N ILE A 111 2.90 -0.55 14.02
CA ILE A 111 4.19 -0.57 14.71
C ILE A 111 3.98 -0.61 16.22
N ARG A 112 3.09 0.22 16.77
CA ARG A 112 2.79 0.20 18.22
C ARG A 112 2.27 -1.17 18.65
N LYS A 113 1.31 -1.72 17.89
CA LYS A 113 0.74 -3.04 18.14
C LYS A 113 1.81 -4.13 18.09
N TYR A 114 2.65 -4.12 17.05
CA TYR A 114 3.78 -5.04 16.93
C TYR A 114 4.75 -4.92 18.10
N ARG A 115 5.11 -3.70 18.52
CA ARG A 115 6.00 -3.47 19.67
C ARG A 115 5.41 -4.05 20.96
N HIS A 116 4.10 -3.93 21.18
CA HIS A 116 3.45 -4.52 22.33
C HIS A 116 3.46 -6.05 22.27
N LEU A 117 3.03 -6.65 21.14
CA LEU A 117 3.03 -8.09 20.95
C LEU A 117 4.44 -8.70 21.10
N ARG A 118 5.45 -8.05 20.52
CA ARG A 118 6.84 -8.51 20.65
C ARG A 118 7.28 -8.56 22.11
N ARG A 119 6.98 -7.53 22.90
CA ARG A 119 7.31 -7.53 24.34
C ARG A 119 6.55 -8.61 25.12
N ALA A 120 5.29 -8.86 24.76
CA ALA A 120 4.44 -9.82 25.45
C ALA A 120 4.85 -11.28 25.21
N TYR A 121 5.17 -11.63 23.95
CA TYR A 121 5.46 -13.03 23.57
C TYR A 121 6.96 -13.35 23.49
N HIS A 122 7.83 -12.36 23.28
CA HIS A 122 9.27 -12.53 23.10
C HIS A 122 10.08 -11.66 24.08
N PRO A 123 9.90 -11.81 25.41
CA PRO A 123 10.60 -10.96 26.39
C PRO A 123 12.11 -11.21 26.46
N ASN A 124 12.55 -12.43 26.15
CA ASN A 124 13.96 -12.88 26.28
C ASN A 124 14.69 -12.98 24.94
N GLU A 125 14.06 -12.59 23.83
CA GLU A 125 14.70 -12.57 22.50
C GLU A 125 15.57 -11.31 22.42
N ALA A 126 16.87 -11.50 22.16
CA ALA A 126 17.77 -10.38 21.91
C ALA A 126 17.28 -9.56 20.70
N PRO A 127 17.65 -8.26 20.59
CA PRO A 127 17.36 -7.49 19.38
C PRO A 127 17.85 -8.28 18.16
N ARG A 128 16.96 -8.53 17.18
CA ARG A 128 17.36 -9.24 15.96
C ARG A 128 18.52 -8.48 15.32
N GLU A 129 19.66 -9.13 15.27
CA GLU A 129 20.83 -8.60 14.60
C GLU A 129 20.56 -8.58 13.10
N PHE A 130 20.97 -7.49 12.45
CA PHE A 130 20.96 -7.45 11.00
C PHE A 130 22.14 -8.31 10.53
N HIS A 131 21.88 -9.60 10.31
CA HIS A 131 22.88 -10.47 9.71
C HIS A 131 23.25 -9.93 8.33
N GLU A 132 24.55 -9.70 8.11
CA GLU A 132 25.08 -9.18 6.85
C GLU A 132 24.78 -10.11 5.66
N ASP A 133 24.34 -11.33 5.90
CA ASP A 133 23.89 -12.29 4.89
C ASP A 133 22.70 -11.78 4.04
N PHE A 134 21.90 -10.83 4.56
CA PHE A 134 20.82 -10.19 3.80
C PHE A 134 21.29 -8.95 3.02
N ALA A 135 22.47 -8.43 3.32
CA ALA A 135 23.08 -7.37 2.53
C ALA A 135 23.41 -7.96 1.15
N LEU A 136 22.84 -7.38 0.08
CA LEU A 136 23.30 -7.69 -1.28
C LEU A 136 24.82 -7.51 -1.32
N PRO A 137 25.58 -8.48 -1.86
CA PRO A 137 27.01 -8.30 -2.09
C PRO A 137 27.25 -6.96 -2.77
N ASP A 138 28.29 -6.24 -2.37
CA ASP A 138 28.56 -4.88 -2.85
C ASP A 138 28.59 -4.80 -4.38
N ASP A 139 28.97 -5.91 -5.03
CA ASP A 139 28.96 -6.15 -6.48
C ASP A 139 27.61 -5.90 -7.17
N LYS A 140 26.49 -5.99 -6.45
CA LYS A 140 25.12 -5.87 -6.97
C LYS A 140 24.41 -4.58 -6.57
N ARG A 141 25.12 -3.64 -5.92
CA ARG A 141 24.57 -2.36 -5.45
C ARG A 141 24.73 -1.21 -6.45
N ALA A 142 25.21 -1.49 -7.66
CA ALA A 142 25.41 -0.51 -8.73
C ALA A 142 24.15 -0.32 -9.61
#